data_AF-A0A7W7FZK0-F1
#
_entry.id   AF-A0A7W7FZK0-F1
#
_cell.length_a   1.000
_cell.length_b   1.000
_cell.length_c   1.000
_cell.angle_alpha   90.00
_cell.angle_beta   90.00
_cell.angle_gamma   90.00
#
_symmetry.space_group_name_H-M   'P 1'
#
loop_
_entity.id
_entity.type
_entity.pdbx_description
1 polymer ?
#
loop_
_entity_poly.entity_id
_entity_poly.type
_entity_poly.pdbx_seq_one_letter_code
_entity_poly.pdbx_strand_id
1 'polypeptide(L)' 'MTPPAEGGFLFSMFLRDGDDVFRAYSTTRRGVDRLLFSNNVKDLSAYGRQEDWEDSPAGWPQHPTYG' A
#
# COMPACT_ATOMS: atom_id res chain seq x y z
N MET A 1 9.93 -29.59 -19.33
CA MET A 1 9.49 -28.39 -20.06
C MET A 1 9.26 -27.30 -19.03
N THR A 2 10.22 -26.38 -18.88
CA THR A 2 10.09 -25.22 -17.98
C THR A 2 9.26 -24.16 -18.71
N PRO A 3 8.13 -23.67 -18.16
CA PRO A 3 7.37 -22.62 -18.82
C PRO A 3 8.21 -21.32 -18.91
N PRO A 4 7.99 -20.49 -19.96
CA PRO A 4 8.76 -19.28 -20.20
C PRO A 4 8.55 -18.23 -19.09
N ALA A 5 9.54 -17.34 -18.96
CA ALA A 5 9.75 -16.38 -17.88
C ALA A 5 8.49 -15.74 -17.25
N GLU A 6 8.35 -15.93 -15.94
CA GLU A 6 7.88 -14.95 -14.93
C GLU A 6 6.88 -13.87 -15.39
N GLY A 7 5.75 -14.27 -15.97
CA GLY A 7 4.62 -13.36 -16.22
C GLY A 7 3.70 -13.31 -15.00
N GLY A 8 3.57 -12.15 -14.36
CA GLY A 8 2.66 -11.93 -13.23
C GLY A 8 2.49 -10.45 -12.90
N PHE A 9 1.41 -10.11 -12.20
CA PHE A 9 1.18 -8.74 -11.74
C PHE A 9 2.18 -8.37 -10.63
N LEU A 10 2.70 -7.14 -10.69
CA LEU A 10 3.51 -6.50 -9.65
C LEU A 10 2.75 -5.29 -9.15
N PHE A 11 2.58 -5.20 -7.84
CA PHE A 11 2.09 -4.01 -7.17
C PHE A 11 3.22 -3.44 -6.30
N SER A 12 3.44 -2.13 -6.38
CA SER A 12 4.43 -1.43 -5.56
C SER A 12 3.85 -0.11 -5.09
N MET A 13 4.11 0.22 -3.83
CA MET A 13 3.78 1.51 -3.25
C MET A 13 5.08 2.20 -2.85
N PHE A 14 5.15 3.49 -3.17
CA PHE A 14 6.30 4.33 -2.87
C PHE A 14 5.88 5.46 -1.94
N LEU A 15 6.66 5.67 -0.89
CA LEU A 15 6.57 6.81 0.00
C LEU A 15 7.62 7.84 -0.45
N ARG A 16 7.22 9.10 -0.56
CA ARG A 16 8.14 10.21 -0.79
C ARG A 16 8.27 11.01 0.50
N ASP A 17 9.50 11.30 0.90
CA ASP A 17 9.83 12.21 2.00
C ASP A 17 10.87 13.22 1.51
N GLY A 18 10.44 14.48 1.32
CA GLY A 18 11.24 15.49 0.63
C GLY A 18 11.64 15.05 -0.79
N ASP A 19 12.95 14.99 -1.03
CA ASP A 19 13.54 14.56 -2.31
C ASP A 19 13.76 13.04 -2.38
N ASP A 20 13.62 12.32 -1.26
CA ASP A 20 13.85 10.89 -1.18
C ASP A 20 12.59 10.08 -1.50
N VAL A 21 12.77 8.93 -2.15
CA VAL A 21 11.68 8.00 -2.52
C VAL A 21 12.02 6.59 -2.04
N PHE A 22 11.12 6.03 -1.24
CA PHE A 22 11.25 4.71 -0.64
C PHE A 22 10.17 3.77 -1.19
N ARG A 23 10.53 2.54 -1.56
CA ARG A 23 9.53 1.50 -1.85
C ARG A 23 9.04 0.89 -0.54
N ALA A 24 7.91 1.39 -0.05
CA ALA A 24 7.33 1.00 1.24
C ALA A 24 6.66 -0.38 1.21
N TYR A 25 6.09 -0.77 0.06
CA TYR A 25 5.47 -2.07 -0.11
C TYR A 25 5.67 -2.59 -1.54
N SER A 26 5.85 -3.90 -1.68
CA SER A 26 5.78 -4.56 -2.98
C SER A 26 5.30 -5.99 -2.85
N THR A 27 4.46 -6.43 -3.80
CA THR A 27 3.99 -7.81 -3.86
C THR A 27 3.77 -8.23 -5.31
N THR A 28 3.81 -9.53 -5.57
CA THR A 28 3.63 -10.10 -6.91
C THR A 28 2.82 -11.38 -6.87
N ARG A 29 2.41 -11.87 -8.05
CA ARG A 29 1.64 -13.12 -8.23
C ARG A 29 0.40 -13.07 -7.34
N ARG A 30 0.09 -14.13 -6.59
CA ARG A 30 -1.08 -14.19 -5.69
C ARG A 30 -1.06 -13.17 -4.55
N GLY A 31 0.05 -12.48 -4.35
CA GLY A 31 0.10 -11.35 -3.44
C GLY A 31 -0.80 -10.19 -3.88
N VAL A 32 -1.08 -10.05 -5.18
CA VAL A 32 -2.03 -9.03 -5.68
C VAL A 32 -3.50 -9.42 -5.48
N ASP A 33 -3.80 -10.71 -5.22
CA ASP A 33 -5.17 -11.19 -4.98
C ASP A 33 -5.81 -10.53 -3.74
N ARG A 34 -5.00 -9.94 -2.84
CA ARG A 34 -5.45 -9.29 -1.59
C ARG A 34 -5.98 -7.86 -1.80
N LEU A 35 -5.79 -7.26 -2.98
CA LEU A 35 -6.09 -5.86 -3.29
C LEU A 35 -7.56 -5.60 -3.71
N LEU A 36 -8.49 -6.44 -3.26
CA LEU A 36 -9.88 -6.47 -3.71
C LEU A 36 -10.71 -5.23 -3.29
N PHE A 37 -10.34 -4.60 -2.17
CA PHE A 37 -11.07 -3.47 -1.60
C PHE A 37 -10.12 -2.31 -1.32
N SER A 38 -10.62 -1.08 -1.46
CA SER A 38 -9.85 0.15 -1.21
C SER A 38 -9.21 0.17 0.18
N ASN A 39 -9.93 -0.28 1.21
CA ASN A 39 -9.40 -0.32 2.57
C ASN A 39 -8.24 -1.31 2.72
N ASN A 40 -8.31 -2.49 2.09
CA ASN A 40 -7.18 -3.44 2.08
C ASN A 40 -5.93 -2.82 1.41
N VAL A 41 -6.12 -2.01 0.37
CA VAL A 41 -5.01 -1.32 -0.30
C VAL A 41 -4.43 -0.25 0.63
N LYS A 42 -5.28 0.54 1.30
CA LYS A 42 -4.87 1.58 2.26
C LYS A 42 -4.10 1.00 3.45
N ASP A 43 -4.51 -0.16 3.97
CA ASP A 43 -3.82 -0.86 5.07
C ASP A 43 -2.37 -1.25 4.74
N LEU A 44 -2.06 -1.41 3.44
CA LEU A 44 -0.71 -1.71 2.97
C LEU A 44 0.11 -0.45 2.66
N SER A 45 -0.54 0.71 2.62
CA SER A 45 0.12 1.99 2.36
C SER A 45 0.85 2.47 3.60
N ALA A 46 1.88 3.30 3.40
CA ALA A 46 2.63 3.86 4.51
C ALA A 46 1.69 4.61 5.47
N TYR A 47 0.79 5.46 4.96
CA TYR A 47 -0.11 6.29 5.77
C TYR A 47 -1.36 5.58 6.30
N GLY A 48 -1.48 4.25 6.15
CA GLY A 48 -2.65 3.52 6.64
C GLY A 48 -3.96 3.99 6.02
N ARG A 49 -5.06 3.94 6.79
CA ARG A 49 -6.40 4.35 6.32
C ARG A 49 -6.63 5.84 6.43
N GLN A 50 -5.86 6.53 7.28
CA GLN A 50 -6.01 7.95 7.61
C GLN A 50 -7.33 8.24 8.32
N GLU A 51 -7.85 7.27 9.06
CA GLU A 51 -9.11 7.40 9.81
C GLU A 51 -8.83 7.95 11.22
N ASP A 52 -9.78 8.69 11.79
CA ASP A 52 -9.61 9.38 13.08
C ASP A 52 -9.40 8.43 14.28
N TRP A 53 -9.85 7.18 14.19
CA TRP A 53 -9.63 6.15 15.19
C TRP A 53 -8.24 5.50 15.08
N GLU A 54 -7.52 5.71 13.99
CA GLU A 54 -6.22 5.09 13.73
C GLU A 54 -5.13 5.75 14.60
N ASP A 55 -4.32 4.94 15.29
CA ASP A 55 -3.18 5.45 16.05
C ASP A 55 -1.99 5.70 15.12
N SER A 56 -1.99 6.89 14.48
CA SER A 56 -0.98 7.28 13.50
C SER A 56 0.15 8.11 14.12
N PRO A 57 1.38 8.00 13.61
CA PRO A 57 2.48 8.88 14.01
C PRO A 57 2.12 10.37 13.86
N ALA A 58 2.69 11.20 14.74
CA ALA A 58 2.47 12.63 14.71
C ALA A 58 2.83 13.24 13.34
N GLY A 59 1.95 14.09 12.81
CA GLY A 59 2.13 14.76 11.52
C GLY A 59 1.63 13.96 10.30
N TRP A 60 1.17 12.72 10.49
CA TRP A 60 0.54 11.96 9.41
C TRP A 60 -0.87 12.48 9.12
N PRO A 61 -1.31 12.43 7.85
CA PRO A 61 -2.65 12.87 7.47
C PRO A 61 -3.71 11.96 8.09
N GLN A 62 -4.75 12.56 8.68
CA GLN A 62 -5.94 11.86 9.17
C GLN A 62 -7.20 12.69 8.89
N HIS A 63 -8.33 12.01 8.73
CA HIS A 63 -9.64 12.56 8.37
C HIS A 63 -10.77 11.90 9.19
N PRO A 64 -11.94 12.56 9.35
CA PRO A 64 -13.10 11.94 9.99
C PRO A 64 -13.53 10.66 9.29
N THR A 65 -13.80 9.61 10.06
CA THR A 65 -14.08 8.27 9.49
C THR A 65 -15.36 8.24 8.64
N TYR A 66 -16.35 9.06 8.96
CA TYR A 66 -17.66 9.04 8.30
C TYR A 66 -18.03 10.33 7.53
N GLY A 67 -17.07 11.24 7.34
CA GLY A 67 -17.28 12.51 6.62
C GLY A 67 -17.92 13.62 7.44
#